data_AF-A0A093I4W9-F1
#
_entry.id   AF-A0A093I4W9-F1
#
_cell.length_a   1.000
_cell.length_b   1.000
_cell.length_c   1.000
_cell.angle_alpha   90.00
_cell.angle_beta   90.00
_cell.angle_gamma   90.00
#
_symmetry.space_group_name_H-M   'P 1'
#
loop_
_entity.id
_entity.type
_entity.pdbx_description
1 polymer ?
#
loop_
_entity_poly.entity_id
_entity_poly.type
_entity_poly.pdbx_seq_one_letter_code
_entity_poly.pdbx_strand_id
1 'polypeptide(L)'
;VLAESNPGRYGSLWRWFDEIYILLDLLLQQQYLARCSASFSENFYGLKRIAIGDCKQSLASAGLPKKQHWKSLLLLVLVPYLKGKLEKLVSSLREEDEYSIHPPSSSWKRFYRAFLAAYPFVNMAWEGWFLIQQLCYILGKAQHHSPMLQLAGVRLVRLTADDIQALEKKSAVATSSRTHSIKAQVQSAMKKALGGIAFSLSTGLSVSVFFLQFLEWWYSSENQETIKSLTALPTPPPPVHLDHGVDSALLPKLKTMCPLCRKIRANATVLSTSGYVFCYRCVYNYVKTHQRCPVTGYATELQHLVKLYSPES
;
A
#
# COMPACT_ATOMS: atom_id res chain seq x y z
N VAL A 1 -13.07 -6.83 -4.10
CA VAL A 1 -14.34 -7.33 -3.52
C VAL A 1 -15.62 -6.68 -4.08
N LEU A 2 -16.11 -5.52 -3.59
CA LEU A 2 -17.40 -4.98 -4.09
C LEU A 2 -17.37 -4.57 -5.57
N ALA A 3 -16.33 -3.83 -5.99
CA ALA A 3 -16.15 -3.45 -7.39
C ALA A 3 -15.88 -4.65 -8.32
N GLU A 4 -15.31 -5.71 -7.78
CA GLU A 4 -14.96 -6.96 -8.47
C GLU A 4 -16.19 -7.87 -8.65
N SER A 5 -17.09 -7.85 -7.67
CA SER A 5 -18.36 -8.58 -7.71
C SER A 5 -19.40 -7.97 -8.66
N ASN A 6 -19.33 -6.66 -8.91
CA ASN A 6 -20.31 -5.97 -9.76
C ASN A 6 -19.69 -4.79 -10.53
N PRO A 7 -18.90 -5.07 -11.59
CA PRO A 7 -18.09 -4.08 -12.28
C PRO A 7 -18.91 -3.02 -13.03
N GLY A 8 -20.14 -3.34 -13.46
CA GLY A 8 -20.99 -2.42 -14.21
C GLY A 8 -21.45 -1.19 -13.41
N ARG A 9 -21.67 -1.34 -12.10
CA ARG A 9 -22.19 -0.25 -11.24
C ARG A 9 -21.09 0.49 -10.50
N TYR A 10 -20.08 -0.23 -10.00
CA TYR A 10 -19.02 0.34 -9.17
C TYR A 10 -17.72 0.64 -9.93
N GLY A 11 -17.63 0.29 -11.22
CA GLY A 11 -16.43 0.53 -12.03
C GLY A 11 -16.06 2.01 -12.16
N SER A 12 -17.04 2.93 -12.23
CA SER A 12 -16.76 4.37 -12.27
C SER A 12 -16.20 4.87 -10.93
N LEU A 13 -16.73 4.39 -9.80
CA LEU A 13 -16.24 4.76 -8.47
C LEU A 13 -14.82 4.25 -8.23
N TRP A 14 -14.51 3.05 -8.73
CA TRP A 14 -13.17 2.48 -8.63
C TRP A 14 -12.12 3.30 -9.40
N ARG A 15 -12.43 3.78 -10.61
CA ARG A 15 -11.52 4.63 -11.40
C ARG A 15 -11.21 5.95 -10.72
N TRP A 16 -12.20 6.54 -10.05
CA TRP A 16 -12.07 7.83 -9.34
C TRP A 16 -11.73 7.66 -7.86
N PHE A 17 -11.39 6.45 -7.40
CA PHE A 17 -11.19 6.15 -5.98
C PHE A 17 -10.15 7.05 -5.33
N ASP A 18 -8.98 7.21 -5.97
CA ASP A 18 -7.90 8.05 -5.46
C ASP A 18 -8.36 9.51 -5.31
N GLU A 19 -9.10 10.05 -6.28
CA GLU A 19 -9.58 11.43 -6.27
C GLU A 19 -10.68 11.66 -5.20
N ILE A 20 -11.57 10.67 -5.03
CA ILE A 20 -12.59 10.70 -3.97
C ILE A 20 -11.92 10.64 -2.60
N TYR A 21 -10.90 9.79 -2.44
CA TYR A 21 -10.16 9.64 -1.19
C TYR A 21 -9.48 10.96 -0.78
N ILE A 22 -8.78 11.62 -1.70
CA ILE A 22 -8.15 12.93 -1.46
C ILE A 22 -9.17 13.99 -1.07
N LEU A 23 -10.32 14.02 -1.76
CA LEU A 23 -11.36 15.00 -1.46
C LEU A 23 -11.92 14.79 -0.05
N LEU A 24 -12.15 13.53 0.35
CA LEU A 24 -12.59 13.21 1.71
C LEU A 24 -11.51 13.52 2.76
N ASP A 25 -10.25 13.19 2.50
CA ASP A 25 -9.12 13.49 3.38
C ASP A 25 -8.92 15.02 3.52
N LEU A 26 -9.03 15.77 2.44
CA LEU A 26 -8.99 17.24 2.44
C LEU A 26 -10.10 17.84 3.32
N LEU A 27 -11.34 17.35 3.17
CA LEU A 27 -12.47 17.81 3.98
C LEU A 27 -12.27 17.49 5.47
N LEU A 28 -11.80 16.26 5.76
CA LEU A 28 -11.51 15.81 7.10
C LEU A 28 -10.44 16.71 7.75
N GLN A 29 -9.29 16.84 7.09
CA GLN A 29 -8.17 17.64 7.60
C GLN A 29 -8.51 19.12 7.73
N GLN A 30 -9.27 19.68 6.79
CA GLN A 30 -9.76 21.06 6.86
C GLN A 30 -10.62 21.29 8.11
N GLN A 31 -11.52 20.35 8.42
CA GLN A 31 -12.37 20.44 9.60
C GLN A 31 -11.57 20.36 10.90
N TYR A 32 -10.59 19.46 10.98
CA TYR A 32 -9.74 19.30 12.17
C TYR A 32 -8.77 20.47 12.36
N LEU A 33 -8.12 20.96 11.30
CA LEU A 33 -7.23 22.12 11.38
C LEU A 33 -8.00 23.39 11.78
N ALA A 34 -9.22 23.57 11.28
CA ALA A 34 -10.03 24.75 11.60
C ALA A 34 -10.59 24.73 13.04
N ARG A 35 -10.87 23.54 13.60
CA ARG A 35 -11.45 23.41 14.95
C ARG A 35 -10.40 23.25 16.04
N CYS A 36 -9.41 22.39 15.81
CA CYS A 36 -8.46 21.92 16.81
C CYS A 36 -7.03 22.38 16.55
N SER A 37 -6.76 23.14 15.48
CA SER A 37 -5.39 23.55 15.11
C SER A 37 -4.43 22.36 14.95
N ALA A 38 -4.96 21.21 14.55
CA ALA A 38 -4.26 19.92 14.46
C ALA A 38 -4.81 19.11 13.29
N SER A 39 -4.01 18.21 12.72
CA SER A 39 -4.52 17.17 11.82
C SER A 39 -5.33 16.12 12.58
N PHE A 40 -6.06 15.27 11.86
CA PHE A 40 -6.85 14.19 12.46
C PHE A 40 -6.00 13.28 13.36
N SER A 41 -4.85 12.80 12.85
CA SER A 41 -3.94 11.93 13.60
C SER A 41 -3.29 12.65 14.78
N GLU A 42 -2.87 13.91 14.61
CA GLU A 42 -2.30 14.70 15.71
C GLU A 42 -3.31 14.92 16.83
N ASN A 43 -4.56 15.26 16.50
CA ASN A 43 -5.62 15.42 17.50
C ASN A 43 -5.89 14.11 18.25
N PHE A 44 -5.85 12.97 17.55
CA PHE A 44 -6.00 11.65 18.17
C PHE A 44 -4.90 11.38 19.20
N TYR A 45 -3.66 11.81 18.93
CA TYR A 45 -2.53 11.70 19.86
C TYR A 45 -2.40 12.88 20.83
N GLY A 46 -3.38 13.78 20.91
CA GLY A 46 -3.34 14.94 21.82
C GLY A 46 -2.25 15.97 21.48
N LEU A 47 -1.96 16.16 20.19
CA LEU A 47 -0.99 17.12 19.67
C LEU A 47 -1.70 18.28 18.94
N LYS A 48 -1.11 19.48 19.00
CA LYS A 48 -1.55 20.68 18.29
C LYS A 48 -0.40 21.35 17.53
N ARG A 49 -0.71 22.06 16.44
CA ARG A 49 0.24 22.85 15.65
C ARG A 49 0.26 24.30 16.11
N ILE A 50 1.46 24.85 16.28
CA ILE A 50 1.69 26.25 16.63
C ILE A 50 2.62 26.89 15.59
N ALA A 51 2.33 28.14 15.23
CA ALA A 51 3.19 28.96 14.38
C ALA A 51 4.59 29.13 14.97
N ILE A 52 5.63 28.93 14.16
CA ILE A 52 6.99 29.32 14.57
C ILE A 52 7.04 30.85 14.64
N GLY A 53 7.29 31.40 15.83
CA GLY A 53 7.36 32.85 16.08
C GLY A 53 6.39 33.35 17.15
N ASP A 54 5.34 32.58 17.47
CA ASP A 54 4.48 32.90 18.61
C ASP A 54 5.14 32.47 19.92
N CYS A 55 5.60 33.47 20.68
CA CYS A 55 6.24 33.28 21.99
C CYS A 55 5.21 32.93 23.09
N LYS A 56 3.92 33.21 22.85
CA LYS A 56 2.81 32.82 23.71
C LYS A 56 2.20 31.53 23.19
N GLN A 57 1.97 30.55 24.05
CA GLN A 57 1.24 29.33 23.71
C GLN A 57 -0.18 29.71 23.28
N SER A 58 -0.40 29.86 21.97
CA SER A 58 -1.71 30.16 21.43
C SER A 58 -2.65 29.01 21.80
N LEU A 59 -3.83 29.36 22.32
CA LEU A 59 -4.84 28.36 22.65
C LEU A 59 -5.26 27.63 21.37
N ALA A 60 -5.48 26.33 21.46
CA ALA A 60 -5.93 25.51 20.32
C ALA A 60 -7.19 26.07 19.63
N SER A 61 -8.02 26.77 20.40
CA SER A 61 -9.26 27.44 19.97
C SER A 61 -9.04 28.66 19.06
N ALA A 62 -7.88 29.32 19.14
CA ALA A 62 -7.55 30.53 18.39
C ALA A 62 -7.23 30.27 16.90
N GLY A 63 -6.90 29.03 16.54
CA GLY A 63 -6.63 28.65 15.14
C GLY A 63 -5.22 29.01 14.66
N LEU A 64 -4.78 28.37 13.56
CA LEU A 64 -3.54 28.75 12.87
C LEU A 64 -3.76 29.98 11.97
N PRO A 65 -2.71 30.79 11.74
CA PRO A 65 -2.78 31.86 10.77
C PRO A 65 -3.04 31.31 9.36
N LYS A 66 -3.85 32.01 8.56
CA LYS A 66 -4.35 31.53 7.24
C LYS A 66 -3.26 30.98 6.32
N LYS A 67 -2.08 31.62 6.28
CA LYS A 67 -0.94 31.18 5.46
C LYS A 67 -0.41 29.80 5.89
N GLN A 68 -0.22 29.59 7.19
CA GLN A 68 0.28 28.31 7.72
C GLN A 68 -0.81 27.25 7.70
N HIS A 69 -2.08 27.63 7.91
CA HIS A 69 -3.23 26.75 7.74
C HIS A 69 -3.28 26.16 6.32
N TRP A 70 -3.19 26.98 5.28
CA TRP A 70 -3.19 26.48 3.90
C TRP A 70 -1.95 25.68 3.54
N LYS A 71 -0.75 26.11 3.99
CA LYS A 71 0.48 25.35 3.77
C LYS A 71 0.42 23.97 4.43
N SER A 72 -0.07 23.91 5.66
CA SER A 72 -0.20 22.66 6.40
C SER A 72 -1.21 21.71 5.78
N LEU A 73 -2.37 22.23 5.36
CA LEU A 73 -3.38 21.46 4.65
C LEU A 73 -2.82 20.90 3.32
N LEU A 74 -2.19 21.77 2.52
CA LEU A 74 -1.63 21.37 1.23
C LEU A 74 -0.52 20.33 1.40
N LEU A 75 0.40 20.50 2.34
CA LEU A 75 1.49 19.54 2.56
C LEU A 75 1.00 18.19 3.10
N LEU A 76 -0.06 18.18 3.92
CA LEU A 76 -0.61 16.94 4.45
C LEU A 76 -1.35 16.10 3.39
N VAL A 77 -2.08 16.74 2.48
CA VAL A 77 -2.90 16.03 1.48
C VAL A 77 -2.15 15.82 0.17
N LEU A 78 -1.49 16.86 -0.34
CA LEU A 78 -0.90 16.85 -1.68
C LEU A 78 0.34 15.97 -1.76
N VAL A 79 1.22 16.03 -0.75
CA VAL A 79 2.48 15.28 -0.74
C VAL A 79 2.25 13.77 -0.79
N PRO A 80 1.43 13.14 0.09
CA PRO A 80 1.21 11.70 0.02
C PRO A 80 0.50 11.29 -1.27
N TYR A 81 -0.43 12.11 -1.80
CA TYR A 81 -1.06 11.82 -3.08
C TYR A 81 -0.06 11.84 -4.24
N LEU A 82 0.77 12.89 -4.33
CA LEU A 82 1.79 12.98 -5.38
C LEU A 82 2.82 11.86 -5.27
N LYS A 83 3.26 11.51 -4.06
CA LYS A 83 4.17 10.37 -3.82
C LYS A 83 3.54 9.07 -4.32
N GLY A 84 2.31 8.76 -3.91
CA GLY A 84 1.61 7.55 -4.33
C GLY A 84 1.37 7.49 -5.83
N LYS A 85 1.01 8.63 -6.46
CA LYS A 85 0.83 8.70 -7.92
C LYS A 85 2.16 8.51 -8.66
N LEU A 86 3.24 9.06 -8.14
CA LEU A 86 4.59 8.86 -8.69
C LEU A 86 5.04 7.40 -8.59
N GLU A 87 4.81 6.74 -7.45
CA GLU A 87 5.11 5.32 -7.25
C GLU A 87 4.30 4.42 -8.18
N LYS A 88 3.00 4.69 -8.35
CA LYS A 88 2.15 3.99 -9.32
C LYS A 88 2.64 4.17 -10.76
N LEU A 89 3.05 5.37 -11.12
CA LEU A 89 3.64 5.62 -12.45
C LEU A 89 4.96 4.87 -12.62
N VAL A 90 5.87 4.95 -11.64
CA VAL A 90 7.17 4.27 -11.71
C VAL A 90 7.03 2.74 -11.77
N SER A 91 6.09 2.17 -11.03
CA SER A 91 5.80 0.72 -11.08
C SER A 91 5.20 0.30 -12.41
N SER A 92 4.18 0.99 -12.92
CA SER A 92 3.59 0.68 -14.23
C SER A 92 4.64 0.79 -15.34
N LEU A 93 5.50 1.81 -15.25
CA LEU A 93 6.62 2.00 -16.16
C LEU A 93 7.61 0.83 -16.05
N ARG A 94 8.02 0.43 -14.85
CA ARG A 94 8.96 -0.67 -14.66
C ARG A 94 8.41 -2.00 -15.20
N GLU A 95 7.13 -2.27 -15.00
CA GLU A 95 6.44 -3.42 -15.57
C GLU A 95 6.48 -3.37 -17.11
N GLU A 96 6.19 -2.22 -17.72
CA GLU A 96 6.28 -2.07 -19.18
C GLU A 96 7.70 -2.35 -19.73
N ASP A 97 8.78 -1.95 -19.07
CA ASP A 97 10.16 -2.26 -19.50
C ASP A 97 10.49 -3.76 -19.35
N GLU A 98 9.91 -4.43 -18.34
CA GLU A 98 10.10 -5.88 -18.08
C GLU A 98 9.28 -6.77 -19.03
N TYR A 99 8.10 -6.31 -19.47
CA TYR A 99 7.22 -7.04 -20.40
C TYR A 99 7.40 -6.66 -21.89
N SER A 100 8.11 -5.57 -22.24
CA SER A 100 8.13 -5.09 -23.64
C SER A 100 9.15 -5.78 -24.56
N ILE A 101 8.60 -6.68 -25.37
CA ILE A 101 9.00 -6.96 -26.75
C ILE A 101 8.92 -5.63 -27.55
N HIS A 102 10.00 -5.27 -28.26
CA HIS A 102 10.34 -3.96 -28.85
C HIS A 102 9.24 -3.10 -29.52
N PRO A 103 9.27 -1.76 -29.33
CA PRO A 103 9.08 -0.79 -30.45
C PRO A 103 10.25 0.23 -30.58
N PRO A 104 10.38 0.97 -31.71
CA PRO A 104 11.64 1.57 -32.18
C PRO A 104 12.16 2.75 -31.35
N SER A 105 13.44 3.08 -31.55
CA SER A 105 14.23 4.04 -30.78
C SER A 105 13.77 5.49 -30.96
N SER A 106 13.26 6.10 -29.89
CA SER A 106 12.96 7.54 -29.78
C SER A 106 13.66 8.15 -28.57
N SER A 107 14.01 9.44 -28.64
CA SER A 107 14.68 10.21 -27.58
C SER A 107 13.93 10.17 -26.23
N TRP A 108 12.60 10.01 -26.27
CA TRP A 108 11.75 9.85 -25.08
C TRP A 108 12.11 8.60 -24.25
N LYS A 109 12.50 7.48 -24.90
CA LYS A 109 12.94 6.26 -24.20
C LYS A 109 14.25 6.45 -23.43
N ARG A 110 15.17 7.28 -23.94
CA ARG A 110 16.44 7.59 -23.24
C ARG A 110 16.17 8.40 -21.97
N PHE A 111 15.32 9.43 -22.08
CA PHE A 111 14.89 10.21 -20.91
C PHE A 111 14.18 9.31 -19.88
N TYR A 112 13.28 8.46 -20.35
CA TYR A 112 12.54 7.51 -19.53
C TYR A 112 13.43 6.53 -18.77
N ARG A 113 14.41 5.89 -19.44
CA ARG A 113 15.37 5.00 -18.77
C ARG A 113 16.26 5.75 -17.78
N ALA A 114 16.69 6.95 -18.14
CA ALA A 114 17.44 7.81 -17.22
C ALA A 114 16.60 8.18 -15.99
N PHE A 115 15.31 8.46 -16.16
CA PHE A 115 14.38 8.72 -15.07
C PHE A 115 14.20 7.52 -14.15
N LEU A 116 13.96 6.31 -14.69
CA LEU A 116 13.87 5.08 -13.89
C LEU A 116 15.17 4.76 -13.14
N ALA A 117 16.32 4.99 -13.77
CA ALA A 117 17.62 4.81 -13.13
C ALA A 117 17.88 5.88 -12.04
N ALA A 118 17.38 7.11 -12.22
CA ALA A 118 17.52 8.19 -11.25
C ALA A 118 16.56 8.08 -10.06
N TYR A 119 15.37 7.52 -10.25
CA TYR A 119 14.34 7.37 -9.22
C TYR A 119 14.84 6.78 -7.88
N PRO A 120 15.58 5.65 -7.83
CA PRO A 120 16.06 5.11 -6.55
C PRO A 120 16.99 6.08 -5.81
N PHE A 121 17.81 6.86 -6.52
CA PHE A 121 18.67 7.87 -5.90
C PHE A 121 17.86 9.05 -5.37
N VAL A 122 16.84 9.50 -6.11
CA VAL A 122 15.92 10.56 -5.66
C VAL A 122 15.14 10.09 -4.43
N ASN A 123 14.62 8.87 -4.43
CA ASN A 123 13.93 8.29 -3.29
C ASN A 123 14.86 8.13 -2.08
N MET A 124 16.09 7.65 -2.31
CA MET A 124 17.11 7.56 -1.25
C MET A 124 17.45 8.93 -0.65
N ALA A 125 17.60 9.97 -1.49
CA ALA A 125 17.86 11.33 -1.02
C ALA A 125 16.66 11.89 -0.23
N TRP A 126 15.43 11.62 -0.68
CA TRP A 126 14.20 12.01 0.01
C TRP A 126 14.09 11.36 1.39
N GLU A 127 14.20 10.04 1.47
CA GLU A 127 14.14 9.31 2.75
C GLU A 127 15.34 9.65 3.65
N GLY A 128 16.52 9.86 3.06
CA GLY A 128 17.70 10.35 3.76
C GLY A 128 17.48 11.72 4.40
N TRP A 129 16.81 12.65 3.72
CA TRP A 129 16.45 13.96 4.27
C TRP A 129 15.52 13.83 5.48
N PHE A 130 14.51 12.95 5.42
CA PHE A 130 13.65 12.65 6.57
C PHE A 130 14.44 12.07 7.75
N LEU A 131 15.32 11.10 7.49
CA LEU A 131 16.14 10.45 8.52
C LEU A 131 17.08 11.44 9.21
N ILE A 132 17.79 12.27 8.43
CA ILE A 132 18.70 13.29 8.96
C ILE A 132 17.94 14.25 9.88
N GLN A 133 16.74 14.67 9.49
CA GLN A 133 15.93 15.55 10.30
C GLN A 133 15.43 14.90 11.59
N GLN A 134 14.97 13.65 11.53
CA GLN A 134 14.58 12.89 12.72
C GLN A 134 15.75 12.71 13.68
N LEU A 135 16.94 12.40 13.16
CA LEU A 135 18.16 12.27 13.95
C LEU A 135 18.53 13.60 14.62
N CYS A 136 18.49 14.71 13.87
CA CYS A 136 18.70 16.05 14.42
C CYS A 136 17.66 16.42 15.49
N TYR A 137 16.42 15.97 15.34
CA TYR A 137 15.36 16.18 16.33
C TYR A 137 15.61 15.39 17.62
N ILE A 138 15.99 14.11 17.51
CA ILE A 138 16.33 13.25 18.65
C ILE A 138 17.57 13.79 19.40
N LEU A 139 18.56 14.30 18.66
CA LEU A 139 19.74 14.95 19.22
C LEU A 139 19.47 16.36 19.79
N GLY A 140 18.22 16.84 19.73
CA GLY A 140 17.82 18.15 20.26
C GLY A 140 18.31 19.35 19.44
N LYS A 141 18.91 19.14 18.28
CA LYS A 141 19.41 20.23 17.40
C LYS A 141 18.30 20.83 16.53
N ALA A 142 17.27 20.05 16.18
CA ALA A 142 16.14 20.50 15.40
C ALA A 142 14.86 20.58 16.25
N GLN A 143 14.02 21.58 15.99
CA GLN A 143 12.72 21.74 16.65
C GLN A 143 11.60 20.90 16.00
N HIS A 144 11.84 20.35 14.81
CA HIS A 144 10.85 19.66 13.98
C HIS A 144 11.32 18.24 13.66
N HIS A 145 10.43 17.26 13.84
CA HIS A 145 10.73 15.86 13.54
C HIS A 145 10.57 15.50 12.05
N SER A 146 9.82 16.29 11.28
CA SER A 146 9.57 16.02 9.86
C SER A 146 9.74 17.28 8.99
N PRO A 147 10.26 17.12 7.76
CA PRO A 147 10.54 18.24 6.85
C PRO A 147 9.27 18.94 6.40
N MET A 148 8.17 18.21 6.30
CA MET A 148 6.89 18.78 5.93
C MET A 148 6.40 19.81 6.96
N LEU A 149 6.63 19.57 8.25
CA LEU A 149 6.29 20.53 9.31
C LEU A 149 7.21 21.74 9.29
N GLN A 150 8.50 21.54 9.01
CA GLN A 150 9.46 22.62 8.83
C GLN A 150 9.06 23.52 7.66
N LEU A 151 8.67 22.95 6.51
CA LEU A 151 8.19 23.69 5.34
C LEU A 151 6.86 24.42 5.60
N ALA A 152 5.96 23.81 6.39
CA ALA A 152 4.73 24.44 6.84
C ALA A 152 4.99 25.60 7.83
N GLY A 153 6.16 25.64 8.47
CA GLY A 153 6.53 26.65 9.46
C GLY A 153 5.76 26.48 10.77
N VAL A 154 5.46 25.24 11.15
CA VAL A 154 4.66 24.90 12.34
C VAL A 154 5.36 23.89 13.21
N ARG A 155 5.23 24.04 14.52
CA ARG A 155 5.77 23.12 15.53
C ARG A 155 4.62 22.36 16.19
N LEU A 156 4.86 21.08 16.51
CA LEU A 156 3.94 20.29 17.30
C LEU A 156 4.20 20.46 18.79
N VAL A 157 3.12 20.66 19.53
CA VAL A 157 3.12 20.79 20.99
C VAL A 157 1.99 19.93 21.54
N ARG A 158 2.14 19.39 22.75
CA ARG A 158 1.07 18.67 23.43
C ARG A 158 -0.10 19.60 23.74
N LEU A 159 -1.30 19.03 23.73
CA LEU A 159 -2.52 19.72 24.11
C LEU A 159 -2.53 19.92 25.64
N THR A 160 -2.72 21.17 26.09
CA THR A 160 -2.77 21.50 27.52
C THR A 160 -4.21 21.40 28.04
N ALA A 161 -4.41 21.21 29.36
CA ALA A 161 -5.74 21.18 29.97
C ALA A 161 -6.57 22.44 29.65
N ASP A 162 -5.92 23.61 29.62
CA ASP A 162 -6.55 24.89 29.25
C ASP A 162 -7.07 24.91 27.82
N ASP A 163 -6.38 24.22 26.89
CA ASP A 163 -6.83 24.09 25.50
C ASP A 163 -8.10 23.24 25.41
N ILE A 164 -8.16 22.14 26.18
CA ILE A 164 -9.31 21.23 26.23
C ILE A 164 -10.54 21.99 26.73
N GLN A 165 -10.41 22.73 27.83
CA GLN A 165 -11.51 23.54 28.36
C GLN A 165 -11.95 24.63 27.38
N ALA A 166 -11.04 25.24 26.64
CA ALA A 166 -11.40 26.25 25.64
C ALA A 166 -12.08 25.64 24.40
N LEU A 167 -11.70 24.43 24.00
CA LEU A 167 -12.35 23.66 22.95
C LEU A 167 -13.78 23.26 23.36
N GLU A 168 -13.95 22.80 24.59
CA GLU A 168 -15.26 22.50 25.19
C GLU A 168 -16.15 23.75 25.28
N LYS A 169 -15.60 24.88 25.73
CA LYS A 169 -16.33 26.15 25.76
C LYS A 169 -16.74 26.59 24.35
N LYS A 170 -15.85 26.46 23.34
CA LYS A 170 -16.16 26.79 21.95
C LYS A 170 -17.23 25.86 21.34
N SER A 171 -17.20 24.56 21.66
CA SER A 171 -18.21 23.61 21.19
C SER A 171 -19.56 23.84 21.89
N ALA A 172 -19.56 24.15 23.18
CA ALA A 172 -20.75 24.55 23.94
C ALA A 172 -21.34 25.87 23.43
N VAL A 173 -20.52 26.87 23.14
CA VAL A 173 -20.96 28.16 22.57
C VAL A 173 -21.45 28.01 21.13
N ALA A 174 -20.82 27.17 20.30
CA ALA A 174 -21.33 26.85 18.96
C ALA A 174 -22.65 26.05 19.01
N THR A 175 -22.89 25.33 20.11
CA THR A 175 -24.14 24.60 20.35
C THR A 175 -25.23 25.52 20.94
N SER A 176 -24.83 26.53 21.73
CA SER A 176 -25.74 27.46 22.43
C SER A 176 -26.13 28.68 21.58
N SER A 177 -25.24 29.19 20.71
CA SER A 177 -25.47 30.39 19.87
C SER A 177 -26.37 30.17 18.64
N ARG A 178 -27.16 29.09 18.60
CA ARG A 178 -28.04 28.76 17.46
C ARG A 178 -29.52 28.86 17.85
N THR A 179 -29.93 30.04 18.32
CA THR A 179 -31.33 30.50 18.46
C THR A 179 -31.67 31.35 17.22
N HIS A 180 -32.82 31.34 16.55
CA HIS A 180 -34.14 30.75 16.78
C HIS A 180 -34.79 30.57 15.38
N SER A 181 -35.16 29.36 14.95
CA SER A 181 -36.07 29.15 13.80
C SER A 181 -36.48 27.68 13.75
N ILE A 182 -37.78 27.42 13.59
CA ILE A 182 -38.43 26.09 13.73
C ILE A 182 -37.88 25.05 12.72
N LYS A 183 -37.27 25.49 11.60
CA LYS A 183 -36.50 24.65 10.67
C LYS A 183 -35.23 24.03 11.29
N ALA A 184 -34.68 24.61 12.36
CA ALA A 184 -33.44 24.20 13.01
C ALA A 184 -33.62 23.04 14.01
N GLN A 185 -34.86 22.74 14.46
CA GLN A 185 -35.12 21.65 15.40
C GLN A 185 -35.02 20.27 14.74
N VAL A 186 -35.53 20.15 13.51
CA VAL A 186 -35.36 18.94 12.67
C VAL A 186 -33.89 18.78 12.25
N GLN A 187 -33.21 19.88 11.89
CA GLN A 187 -31.79 19.87 11.56
C GLN A 187 -30.89 19.57 12.80
N SER A 188 -31.34 19.93 14.00
CA SER A 188 -30.68 19.68 15.29
C SER A 188 -30.81 18.22 15.69
N ALA A 189 -31.99 17.61 15.56
CA ALA A 189 -32.18 16.18 15.73
C ALA A 189 -31.33 15.38 14.73
N MET A 190 -31.31 15.81 13.46
CA MET A 190 -30.45 15.22 12.43
C MET A 190 -28.96 15.45 12.71
N LYS A 191 -28.54 16.57 13.30
CA LYS A 191 -27.13 16.84 13.65
C LYS A 191 -26.69 16.16 14.95
N LYS A 192 -27.59 15.95 15.93
CA LYS A 192 -27.35 15.13 17.12
C LYS A 192 -27.28 13.66 16.75
N ALA A 193 -28.16 13.21 15.85
CA ALA A 193 -28.05 11.90 15.23
C ALA A 193 -26.75 11.80 14.43
N LEU A 194 -26.41 12.77 13.57
CA LEU A 194 -25.16 12.76 12.80
C LEU A 194 -23.91 12.88 13.68
N GLY A 195 -23.98 13.57 14.82
CA GLY A 195 -22.89 13.67 15.80
C GLY A 195 -22.71 12.39 16.61
N GLY A 196 -23.81 11.75 17.02
CA GLY A 196 -23.80 10.41 17.63
C GLY A 196 -23.35 9.33 16.64
N ILE A 197 -23.80 9.42 15.39
CA ILE A 197 -23.33 8.58 14.27
C ILE A 197 -21.87 8.88 13.98
N ALA A 198 -21.41 10.13 13.98
CA ALA A 198 -20.00 10.46 13.73
C ALA A 198 -19.08 10.00 14.87
N PHE A 199 -19.54 10.08 16.12
CA PHE A 199 -18.82 9.55 17.28
C PHE A 199 -18.78 8.02 17.23
N SER A 200 -19.92 7.36 17.01
CA SER A 200 -20.02 5.91 16.84
C SER A 200 -19.27 5.41 15.60
N LEU A 201 -19.22 6.21 14.53
CA LEU A 201 -18.43 5.96 13.33
C LEU A 201 -16.94 6.18 13.59
N SER A 202 -16.54 7.15 14.41
CA SER A 202 -15.14 7.32 14.79
C SER A 202 -14.65 6.17 15.67
N THR A 203 -15.46 5.72 16.64
CA THR A 203 -15.16 4.56 17.49
C THR A 203 -15.20 3.28 16.66
N GLY A 204 -16.19 3.15 15.77
CA GLY A 204 -16.30 2.07 14.82
C GLY A 204 -15.13 2.03 13.83
N LEU A 205 -14.67 3.18 13.35
CA LEU A 205 -13.48 3.32 12.51
C LEU A 205 -12.23 2.93 13.29
N SER A 206 -12.06 3.35 14.54
CA SER A 206 -10.92 2.93 15.35
C SER A 206 -10.90 1.42 15.60
N VAL A 207 -12.06 0.82 15.89
CA VAL A 207 -12.18 -0.64 16.07
C VAL A 207 -11.96 -1.37 14.74
N SER A 208 -12.49 -0.83 13.64
CA SER A 208 -12.32 -1.39 12.30
C SER A 208 -10.87 -1.30 11.83
N VAL A 209 -10.18 -0.20 12.09
CA VAL A 209 -8.75 -0.03 11.76
C VAL A 209 -7.90 -1.00 12.57
N PHE A 210 -8.18 -1.18 13.88
CA PHE A 210 -7.52 -2.20 14.69
C PHE A 210 -7.77 -3.61 14.16
N PHE A 211 -9.01 -3.93 13.81
CA PHE A 211 -9.36 -5.25 13.29
C PHE A 211 -8.79 -5.51 11.89
N LEU A 212 -8.72 -4.48 11.04
CA LEU A 212 -8.08 -4.55 9.73
C LEU A 212 -6.56 -4.71 9.87
N GLN A 213 -5.91 -3.99 10.79
CA GLN A 213 -4.50 -4.23 11.10
C GLN A 213 -4.26 -5.65 11.63
N PHE A 214 -5.16 -6.17 12.46
CA PHE A 214 -5.11 -7.56 12.91
C PHE A 214 -5.28 -8.54 11.75
N LEU A 215 -6.22 -8.31 10.84
CA LEU A 215 -6.41 -9.15 9.65
C LEU A 215 -5.23 -9.03 8.67
N GLU A 216 -4.67 -7.84 8.50
CA GLU A 216 -3.49 -7.59 7.70
C GLU A 216 -2.28 -8.31 8.29
N TRP A 217 -2.13 -8.32 9.61
CA TRP A 217 -1.15 -9.15 10.31
C TRP A 217 -1.43 -10.65 10.18
N TRP A 218 -2.70 -11.07 10.26
CA TRP A 218 -3.12 -12.47 10.14
C TRP A 218 -2.92 -13.02 8.72
N TYR A 219 -3.13 -12.19 7.71
CA TYR A 219 -2.96 -12.55 6.30
C TYR A 219 -1.64 -12.06 5.70
N SER A 220 -0.76 -11.47 6.51
CA SER A 220 0.56 -11.06 6.05
C SER A 220 1.30 -12.31 5.54
N SER A 221 1.95 -12.18 4.39
CA SER A 221 2.64 -13.29 3.74
C SER A 221 3.70 -13.94 4.64
N GLU A 222 4.28 -13.18 5.56
CA GLU A 222 5.26 -13.63 6.56
C GLU A 222 4.63 -14.57 7.61
N ASN A 223 3.42 -14.25 8.08
CA ASN A 223 2.68 -15.11 9.02
C ASN A 223 1.87 -16.21 8.34
N GLN A 224 1.72 -16.15 7.02
CA GLN A 224 1.03 -17.21 6.30
C GLN A 224 1.75 -18.55 6.44
N GLU A 225 3.09 -18.56 6.55
CA GLU A 225 3.85 -19.80 6.80
C GLU A 225 3.67 -20.33 8.23
N THR A 226 3.56 -19.45 9.23
CA THR A 226 3.32 -19.85 10.63
C THR A 226 1.87 -20.32 10.85
N ILE A 227 0.89 -19.69 10.19
CA ILE A 227 -0.50 -20.15 10.24
C ILE A 227 -0.64 -21.44 9.43
N LYS A 228 -0.01 -21.54 8.25
CA LYS A 228 0.04 -22.80 7.49
C LYS A 228 0.71 -23.90 8.30
N SER A 229 1.75 -23.65 9.09
CA SER A 229 2.35 -24.70 9.93
C SER A 229 1.46 -25.11 11.12
N LEU A 230 0.69 -24.17 11.69
CA LEU A 230 -0.26 -24.45 12.77
C LEU A 230 -1.56 -25.10 12.31
N THR A 231 -1.98 -24.89 11.05
CA THR A 231 -3.21 -25.46 10.46
C THR A 231 -2.94 -26.52 9.40
N ALA A 232 -1.68 -26.80 9.06
CA ALA A 232 -1.32 -27.86 8.12
C ALA A 232 -1.70 -29.20 8.74
N LEU A 233 -2.62 -29.88 8.04
CA LEU A 233 -2.75 -31.31 8.17
C LEU A 233 -1.40 -31.97 7.91
N PRO A 234 -1.08 -33.09 8.57
CA PRO A 234 0.12 -33.85 8.27
C PRO A 234 0.16 -34.12 6.77
N THR A 235 1.29 -33.78 6.12
CA THR A 235 1.46 -34.00 4.69
C THR A 235 1.12 -35.46 4.40
N PRO A 236 0.13 -35.74 3.52
CA PRO A 236 -0.24 -37.11 3.22
C PRO A 236 1.02 -37.85 2.74
N PRO A 237 1.22 -39.11 3.14
CA PRO A 237 2.35 -39.89 2.67
C PRO A 237 2.37 -39.82 1.13
N PRO A 238 3.57 -39.67 0.53
CA PRO A 238 3.69 -39.52 -0.91
C PRO A 238 2.94 -40.66 -1.61
N PRO A 239 2.16 -40.37 -2.67
CA PRO A 239 1.39 -41.38 -3.37
C PRO A 239 2.30 -42.49 -3.88
N VAL A 240 2.22 -43.66 -3.24
CA VAL A 240 3.07 -44.85 -3.45
C VAL A 240 2.92 -45.45 -4.85
N HIS A 241 1.90 -45.03 -5.60
CA HIS A 241 1.57 -45.52 -6.94
C HIS A 241 2.43 -44.92 -8.07
N LEU A 242 3.35 -44.00 -7.77
CA LEU A 242 4.33 -43.50 -8.75
C LEU A 242 5.67 -44.25 -8.73
N ASP A 243 5.85 -45.22 -7.82
CA ASP A 243 7.04 -46.07 -7.77
C ASP A 243 6.95 -47.29 -8.73
N HIS A 244 5.88 -47.39 -9.53
CA HIS A 244 5.78 -48.40 -10.56
C HIS A 244 6.63 -48.06 -11.79
N GLY A 245 7.86 -48.60 -11.78
CA GLY A 245 8.64 -48.89 -12.98
C GLY A 245 9.79 -47.93 -13.23
N VAL A 246 10.87 -48.07 -12.46
CA VAL A 246 12.20 -47.48 -12.73
C VAL A 246 12.80 -47.95 -14.09
N ASP A 247 12.13 -48.87 -14.79
CA ASP A 247 12.53 -49.40 -16.10
C ASP A 247 11.67 -48.90 -17.26
N SER A 248 11.28 -47.62 -17.27
CA SER A 248 10.75 -47.02 -18.48
C SER A 248 11.92 -46.67 -19.42
N ALA A 249 12.06 -47.40 -20.53
CA ALA A 249 13.17 -47.29 -21.51
C ALA A 249 13.44 -45.89 -22.08
N LEU A 250 12.56 -44.92 -21.79
CA LEU A 250 12.62 -43.53 -22.26
C LEU A 250 13.29 -42.56 -21.26
N LEU A 251 13.54 -42.98 -20.01
CA LEU A 251 14.08 -42.10 -18.96
C LEU A 251 15.59 -42.32 -18.73
N PRO A 252 16.40 -41.25 -18.68
CA PRO A 252 17.81 -41.36 -18.29
C PRO A 252 17.96 -41.87 -16.85
N LYS A 253 18.93 -42.77 -16.61
CA LYS A 253 19.26 -43.30 -15.26
C LYS A 253 19.68 -42.21 -14.26
N LEU A 254 20.17 -41.08 -14.76
CA LEU A 254 20.59 -39.91 -13.95
C LEU A 254 19.49 -38.84 -13.94
N LYS A 255 18.97 -38.53 -12.73
CA LYS A 255 17.90 -37.53 -12.51
C LYS A 255 18.26 -36.11 -12.97
N THR A 256 19.54 -35.81 -13.19
CA THR A 256 20.05 -34.48 -13.62
C THR A 256 20.04 -34.29 -15.14
N MET A 257 19.77 -35.35 -15.91
CA MET A 257 19.80 -35.34 -17.36
C MET A 257 18.43 -35.07 -17.95
N CYS A 258 18.40 -34.32 -19.07
CA CYS A 258 17.17 -34.07 -19.80
C CYS A 258 16.75 -35.32 -20.61
N PRO A 259 15.50 -35.80 -20.49
CA PRO A 259 15.03 -36.95 -21.27
C PRO A 259 15.00 -36.73 -22.79
N LEU A 260 14.91 -35.47 -23.25
CA LEU A 260 14.85 -35.13 -24.67
C LEU A 260 16.23 -35.04 -25.32
N CYS A 261 17.16 -34.27 -24.73
CA CYS A 261 18.48 -34.04 -25.33
C CYS A 261 19.60 -34.89 -24.72
N ARG A 262 19.33 -35.64 -23.65
CA ARG A 262 20.29 -36.46 -22.91
C ARG A 262 21.57 -35.72 -22.52
N LYS A 263 21.45 -34.41 -22.25
CA LYS A 263 22.50 -33.55 -21.68
C LYS A 263 22.07 -33.10 -20.29
N ILE A 264 23.03 -32.57 -19.52
CA ILE A 264 22.74 -31.90 -18.24
C ILE A 264 21.70 -30.81 -18.48
N ARG A 265 20.69 -30.74 -17.60
CA ARG A 265 19.57 -29.80 -17.77
C ARG A 265 20.04 -28.35 -17.66
N ALA A 266 19.95 -27.61 -18.77
CA ALA A 266 20.10 -26.16 -18.79
C ALA A 266 18.72 -25.50 -18.69
N ASN A 267 18.54 -24.59 -17.74
CA ASN A 267 17.27 -23.96 -17.39
C ASN A 267 16.18 -25.01 -17.16
N ALA A 268 16.29 -25.73 -16.04
CA ALA A 268 15.38 -26.81 -15.66
C ALA A 268 13.93 -26.30 -15.66
N THR A 269 13.05 -26.98 -16.38
CA THR A 269 11.64 -26.63 -16.52
C THR A 269 10.81 -27.87 -16.27
N VAL A 270 9.89 -27.80 -15.32
CA VAL A 270 8.94 -28.87 -15.01
C VAL A 270 7.65 -28.69 -15.81
N LEU A 271 7.08 -29.80 -16.24
CA LEU A 271 5.73 -29.85 -16.76
C LEU A 271 4.76 -30.02 -15.58
N SER A 272 3.88 -29.06 -15.31
CA SER A 272 2.94 -29.17 -14.18
C SER A 272 1.94 -30.34 -14.33
N THR A 273 1.67 -30.76 -15.58
CA THR A 273 0.75 -31.86 -15.89
C THR A 273 1.31 -33.25 -15.61
N SER A 274 2.63 -33.44 -15.70
CA SER A 274 3.26 -34.78 -15.56
C SER A 274 4.36 -34.85 -14.51
N GLY A 275 4.83 -33.72 -13.98
CA GLY A 275 5.90 -33.67 -12.99
C GLY A 275 7.31 -33.95 -13.52
N TYR A 276 7.47 -34.26 -14.82
CA TYR A 276 8.79 -34.47 -15.43
C TYR A 276 9.50 -33.16 -15.75
N VAL A 277 10.83 -33.17 -15.60
CA VAL A 277 11.69 -31.99 -15.73
C VAL A 277 12.63 -32.12 -16.93
N PHE A 278 12.67 -31.08 -17.75
CA PHE A 278 13.44 -31.01 -19.00
C PHE A 278 14.28 -29.73 -19.07
N CYS A 279 15.10 -29.57 -20.11
CA CYS A 279 15.61 -28.25 -20.49
C CYS A 279 14.49 -27.41 -21.09
N TYR A 280 14.40 -26.13 -20.72
CA TYR A 280 13.40 -25.19 -21.24
C TYR A 280 13.31 -25.23 -22.79
N ARG A 281 14.44 -25.09 -23.48
CA ARG A 281 14.48 -25.07 -24.95
C ARG A 281 13.96 -26.37 -25.58
N CYS A 282 14.22 -27.51 -24.96
CA CYS A 282 13.83 -28.81 -25.49
C CYS A 282 12.31 -29.03 -25.35
N VAL A 283 11.77 -28.79 -24.15
CA VAL A 283 10.36 -29.03 -23.88
C VAL A 283 9.47 -27.99 -24.53
N TYR A 284 9.90 -26.72 -24.59
CA TYR A 284 9.15 -25.65 -25.25
C TYR A 284 8.89 -25.97 -26.73
N ASN A 285 9.93 -26.38 -27.46
CA ASN A 285 9.79 -26.74 -28.88
C ASN A 285 8.89 -27.97 -29.08
N TYR A 286 9.02 -28.98 -28.22
CA TYR A 286 8.21 -30.20 -28.28
C TYR A 286 6.72 -29.91 -28.01
N VAL A 287 6.41 -29.20 -26.92
CA VAL A 287 5.03 -28.87 -26.52
C VAL A 287 4.38 -27.93 -27.53
N LYS A 288 5.13 -26.95 -28.07
CA LYS A 288 4.63 -26.07 -29.13
C LYS A 288 4.17 -26.84 -30.37
N THR A 289 4.83 -27.96 -30.68
CA THR A 289 4.58 -28.74 -31.91
C THR A 289 3.57 -29.86 -31.68
N HIS A 290 3.58 -30.50 -30.51
CA HIS A 290 2.82 -31.73 -30.24
C HIS A 290 1.75 -31.59 -29.15
N GLN A 291 1.70 -30.47 -28.43
CA GLN A 291 0.72 -30.18 -27.36
C GLN A 291 0.54 -31.32 -26.33
N ARG A 292 1.62 -32.03 -26.04
CA ARG A 292 1.62 -33.19 -25.14
C ARG A 292 2.96 -33.36 -24.43
N CYS A 293 2.95 -34.07 -23.31
CA CYS A 293 4.15 -34.46 -22.60
C CYS A 293 4.94 -35.49 -23.42
N PRO A 294 6.27 -35.33 -23.60
CA PRO A 294 7.10 -36.28 -24.35
C PRO A 294 7.28 -37.64 -23.65
N VAL A 295 7.03 -37.73 -22.34
CA VAL A 295 7.23 -38.96 -21.55
C VAL A 295 5.89 -39.65 -21.28
N THR A 296 4.88 -38.94 -20.77
CA THR A 296 3.59 -39.53 -20.39
C THR A 296 2.51 -39.42 -21.46
N GLY A 297 2.71 -38.59 -22.49
CA GLY A 297 1.69 -38.31 -23.51
C GLY A 297 0.53 -37.42 -23.02
N TYR A 298 0.53 -36.95 -21.77
CA TYR A 298 -0.53 -36.10 -21.23
C TYR A 298 -0.67 -34.80 -22.02
N ALA A 299 -1.92 -34.39 -22.29
CA ALA A 299 -2.24 -33.12 -22.95
C ALA A 299 -1.59 -31.96 -22.19
N THR A 300 -0.78 -31.16 -22.89
CA THR A 300 0.03 -30.12 -22.26
C THR A 300 0.17 -28.93 -23.20
N GLU A 301 -0.04 -27.73 -22.66
CA GLU A 301 0.14 -26.45 -23.35
C GLU A 301 1.32 -25.67 -22.75
N LEU A 302 1.70 -24.55 -23.39
CA LEU A 302 2.84 -23.75 -22.97
C LEU A 302 2.68 -23.13 -21.56
N GLN A 303 1.44 -22.91 -21.11
CA GLN A 303 1.14 -22.41 -19.76
C GLN A 303 1.52 -23.41 -18.64
N HIS A 304 1.64 -24.69 -18.97
CA HIS A 304 2.02 -25.74 -18.01
C HIS A 304 3.54 -25.87 -17.83
N LEU A 305 4.33 -24.99 -18.47
CA LEU A 305 5.79 -24.94 -18.32
C LEU A 305 6.17 -24.05 -17.15
N VAL A 306 6.68 -24.65 -16.08
CA VAL A 306 7.16 -23.92 -14.90
C VAL A 306 8.68 -24.02 -14.84
N LYS A 307 9.38 -22.88 -14.93
CA LYS A 307 10.83 -22.83 -14.78
C LYS A 307 11.20 -23.02 -13.31
N LEU A 308 12.15 -23.93 -13.07
CA LEU A 308 12.72 -24.16 -11.75
C LEU A 308 14.00 -23.35 -11.63
N TYR A 309 14.07 -22.51 -10.59
CA TYR A 309 15.28 -21.80 -10.21
C TYR A 309 15.90 -22.56 -9.04
N SER A 310 17.06 -23.18 -9.27
CA SER A 310 17.84 -23.76 -8.18
C SER A 310 18.54 -22.61 -7.44
N PRO A 311 18.53 -22.58 -6.10
CA PRO A 311 19.22 -21.55 -5.32
C PRO A 311 20.75 -21.61 -5.45
N GLU A 312 21.28 -22.64 -6.12
CA GLU A 312 22.71 -22.81 -6.37
C GLU A 312 22.98 -22.88 -7.88
N SER A 313 23.35 -21.72 -8.44
CA SER A 313 24.18 -21.58 -9.64
C SER A 313 24.89 -20.24 -9.59
#